data_AF-A0A521LN22-F1
#
_entry.id   AF-A0A521LN22-F1
#
_cell.length_a   1.000
_cell.length_b   1.000
_cell.length_c   1.000
_cell.angle_alpha   90.00
_cell.angle_beta   90.00
_cell.angle_gamma   90.00
#
_symmetry.space_group_name_H-M   'P 1'
#
loop_
_entity.id
_entity.type
_entity.pdbx_description
1 polymer ?
#
loop_
_entity_poly.entity_id
_entity_poly.type
_entity_poly.pdbx_seq_one_letter_code
_entity_poly.pdbx_strand_id
1 'polypeptide(L)'
;MRIRGFYELGHALHILDADTHGFGPADIERVESFWAFGDMHSSAAGFVLKLRDGRRPYVDFLHWHGFEQDEDFRIEIDLLPPGQPHPLPRPHDALPWPPGEWSSETAHLDRVIAAGPS
;
A
#
# COMPACT_ATOMS: atom_id res chain seq x y z
N MET A 1 -4.48 -9.84 18.37
CA MET A 1 -3.54 -9.88 17.23
C MET A 1 -3.66 -8.54 16.50
N ARG A 2 -2.62 -7.70 16.49
CA ARG A 2 -2.64 -6.42 15.77
C ARG A 2 -2.30 -6.71 14.32
N ILE A 3 -3.26 -6.56 13.42
CA ILE A 3 -3.08 -6.82 11.99
C ILE A 3 -2.38 -5.59 11.38
N ARG A 4 -1.14 -5.76 10.90
CA ARG A 4 -0.35 -4.67 10.31
C ARG A 4 -0.77 -4.41 8.86
N GLY A 5 -0.71 -3.15 8.42
CA GLY A 5 -0.99 -2.76 7.04
C GLY A 5 -2.48 -2.71 6.67
N PHE A 6 -3.39 -3.09 7.59
CA PHE A 6 -4.83 -3.15 7.29
C PHE A 6 -5.45 -1.76 7.17
N TYR A 7 -5.09 -0.84 8.07
CA TYR A 7 -5.58 0.54 8.04
C TYR A 7 -5.12 1.23 6.75
N GLU A 8 -3.83 1.12 6.45
CA GLU A 8 -3.20 1.73 5.28
C GLU A 8 -3.75 1.15 3.98
N LEU A 9 -3.97 -0.17 3.92
CA LEU A 9 -4.61 -0.81 2.76
C LEU A 9 -6.06 -0.34 2.60
N GLY A 10 -6.83 -0.26 3.69
CA GLY A 10 -8.21 0.20 3.65
C GLY A 10 -8.33 1.62 3.10
N HIS A 11 -7.47 2.53 3.57
CA HIS A 11 -7.40 3.89 3.03
C HIS A 11 -6.97 3.90 1.55
N ALA A 12 -5.91 3.17 1.20
CA ALA A 12 -5.48 3.08 -0.19
C ALA A 12 -6.61 2.61 -1.11
N LEU A 13 -7.34 1.55 -0.74
CA LEU A 13 -8.47 1.04 -1.50
C LEU A 13 -9.66 2.03 -1.58
N HIS A 14 -9.87 2.85 -0.55
CA HIS A 14 -10.92 3.87 -0.57
C HIS A 14 -10.64 4.98 -1.58
N ILE A 15 -9.36 5.29 -1.79
CA ILE A 15 -8.91 6.38 -2.66
C ILE A 15 -8.65 5.88 -4.10
N LEU A 16 -8.26 4.62 -4.25
CA LEU A 16 -8.01 4.01 -5.56
C LEU A 16 -9.27 4.07 -6.42
N ASP A 17 -9.09 4.58 -7.63
CA ASP A 17 -10.12 4.84 -8.61
C ASP A 17 -9.55 4.61 -10.00
N ALA A 18 -10.35 3.98 -10.87
CA ALA A 18 -9.91 3.55 -12.19
C ALA A 18 -9.57 4.73 -13.12
N ASP A 19 -10.30 5.84 -13.03
CA ASP A 19 -10.10 6.99 -13.91
C ASP A 19 -8.80 7.73 -13.57
N THR A 20 -8.47 7.80 -12.28
CA THR A 20 -7.27 8.50 -11.79
C THR A 20 -6.02 7.60 -11.82
N HIS A 21 -6.16 6.32 -11.48
CA HIS A 21 -5.04 5.42 -11.19
C HIS A 21 -4.88 4.29 -12.21
N GLY A 22 -5.82 4.16 -13.15
CA GLY A 22 -5.80 3.09 -14.18
C GLY A 22 -6.20 1.70 -13.66
N PHE A 23 -6.68 1.60 -12.42
CA PHE A 23 -7.36 0.45 -11.83
C PHE A 23 -8.08 0.86 -10.53
N GLY A 24 -9.15 0.15 -10.20
CA GLY A 24 -9.85 0.29 -8.92
C GLY A 24 -9.77 -0.97 -8.05
N PRO A 25 -10.36 -0.95 -6.84
CA PRO A 25 -10.36 -2.09 -5.93
C PRO A 25 -10.89 -3.40 -6.55
N ALA A 26 -11.87 -3.31 -7.45
CA ALA A 26 -12.48 -4.46 -8.10
C ALA A 26 -11.52 -5.22 -9.06
N ASP A 27 -10.51 -4.52 -9.58
CA ASP A 27 -9.52 -5.07 -10.51
C ASP A 27 -8.43 -5.88 -9.79
N ILE A 28 -8.34 -5.76 -8.47
CA ILE A 28 -7.33 -6.41 -7.65
C ILE A 28 -7.70 -7.89 -7.44
N GLU A 29 -6.75 -8.79 -7.72
CA GLU A 29 -6.84 -10.23 -7.43
C GLU A 29 -6.41 -10.54 -5.99
N ARG A 30 -5.26 -9.99 -5.56
CA ARG A 30 -4.67 -10.21 -4.23
C ARG A 30 -3.51 -9.24 -3.94
N VAL A 31 -3.06 -9.20 -2.69
CA VAL A 31 -1.76 -8.65 -2.28
C VAL A 31 -0.70 -9.75 -2.38
N GLU A 32 0.40 -9.50 -3.09
CA GLU A 32 1.51 -10.45 -3.21
C GLU A 32 2.56 -10.29 -2.10
N SER A 33 2.81 -9.05 -1.70
CA SER A 33 3.71 -8.71 -0.59
C SER A 33 3.40 -7.32 -0.07
N PHE A 34 3.73 -7.07 1.18
CA PHE A 34 3.57 -5.75 1.78
C PHE A 34 4.67 -5.46 2.80
N TRP A 35 4.96 -4.20 3.04
CA TRP A 35 5.59 -3.76 4.28
C TRP A 35 4.68 -2.72 4.90
N ALA A 36 4.72 -2.62 6.23
CA ALA A 36 3.94 -1.63 6.94
C ALA A 36 4.66 -1.19 8.20
N PHE A 37 4.42 0.07 8.55
CA PHE A 37 4.82 0.63 9.82
C PHE A 37 3.81 1.69 10.22
N GLY A 38 3.64 1.80 11.53
CA GLY A 38 3.08 2.99 12.13
C GLY A 38 3.80 3.28 13.44
N ASP A 39 3.98 4.55 13.72
CA ASP A 39 4.26 5.07 15.04
C ASP A 39 3.08 5.92 15.55
N MET A 40 3.32 6.81 16.50
CA MET A 40 2.26 7.66 17.08
C MET A 40 1.87 8.83 16.16
N HIS A 41 2.69 9.15 15.15
CA HIS A 41 2.57 10.38 14.37
C HIS A 41 2.39 10.14 12.86
N SER A 42 2.79 8.96 12.40
CA SER A 42 2.76 8.60 10.99
C SER A 42 2.55 7.10 10.81
N SER A 43 2.00 6.75 9.66
CA SER A 43 1.95 5.38 9.17
C SER A 43 2.33 5.37 7.70
N ALA A 44 3.12 4.39 7.31
CA ALA A 44 3.43 4.16 5.92
C ALA A 44 3.30 2.68 5.60
N ALA A 45 2.90 2.37 4.38
CA ALA A 45 2.84 1.02 3.89
C ALA A 45 3.10 0.97 2.39
N GLY A 46 3.69 -0.14 1.96
CA GLY A 46 3.88 -0.44 0.54
C GLY A 46 3.19 -1.75 0.23
N PHE A 47 2.42 -1.78 -0.86
CA PHE A 47 1.70 -2.97 -1.30
C PHE A 47 2.07 -3.32 -2.73
N VAL A 48 2.46 -4.57 -2.96
CA VAL A 48 2.53 -5.14 -4.31
C VAL A 48 1.21 -5.83 -4.56
N LEU A 49 0.40 -5.29 -5.47
CA LEU A 49 -0.87 -5.86 -5.84
C LEU A 49 -0.70 -6.71 -7.09
N LYS A 50 -1.50 -7.77 -7.19
CA LYS A 50 -1.73 -8.47 -8.45
C LYS A 50 -3.10 -8.08 -8.97
N LEU A 51 -3.17 -7.51 -10.17
CA LEU A 51 -4.44 -7.25 -10.84
C LEU A 51 -4.89 -8.48 -11.63
N ARG A 52 -6.20 -8.58 -11.88
CA ARG A 52 -6.83 -9.67 -12.64
C ARG A 52 -6.36 -9.74 -14.09
N ASP A 53 -5.92 -8.62 -14.66
CA ASP A 53 -5.34 -8.55 -16.01
C ASP A 53 -3.84 -8.90 -16.06
N GLY A 54 -3.25 -9.25 -14.90
CA GLY A 54 -1.85 -9.64 -14.78
C GLY A 54 -0.88 -8.49 -14.52
N ARG A 55 -1.33 -7.22 -14.53
CA ARG A 55 -0.48 -6.09 -14.10
C ARG A 55 -0.17 -6.18 -12.60
N ARG A 56 0.96 -5.58 -12.21
CA ARG A 56 1.47 -5.59 -10.83
C ARG A 56 1.82 -4.17 -10.36
N PRO A 57 0.85 -3.38 -9.87
CA PRO A 57 1.14 -2.07 -9.31
C PRO A 57 1.76 -2.19 -7.92
N TYR A 58 2.74 -1.34 -7.67
CA TYR A 58 3.17 -0.95 -6.33
C TYR A 58 2.35 0.24 -5.88
N VAL A 59 1.84 0.19 -4.66
CA VAL A 59 1.15 1.30 -4.01
C VAL A 59 1.98 1.72 -2.82
N ASP A 60 2.50 2.95 -2.84
CA ASP A 60 3.17 3.61 -1.72
C ASP A 60 2.16 4.49 -0.99
N PHE A 61 1.87 4.15 0.26
CA PHE A 61 0.97 4.89 1.13
C PHE A 61 1.78 5.55 2.24
N LEU A 62 1.54 6.84 2.44
CA LEU A 62 2.06 7.60 3.56
C LEU A 62 0.93 8.42 4.18
N HIS A 63 0.78 8.33 5.50
CA HIS A 63 -0.14 9.13 6.29
C HIS A 63 0.64 9.78 7.45
N TRP A 64 0.39 11.05 7.68
CA TRP A 64 1.02 11.82 8.76
C TRP A 64 0.03 12.82 9.35
N HIS A 65 0.22 13.15 10.62
CA HIS A 65 -0.49 14.25 11.25
C HIS A 65 0.21 15.58 10.92
N GLY A 66 -0.49 16.49 10.25
CA GLY A 66 -0.06 17.87 10.09
C GLY A 66 -0.04 18.61 11.44
N PHE A 67 0.70 19.72 11.51
CA PHE A 67 0.85 20.53 12.74
C PHE A 67 -0.50 21.08 13.28
N GLU A 68 -1.55 21.10 12.47
CA GLU A 68 -2.87 21.67 12.80
C GLU A 68 -4.00 20.63 12.97
N GLN A 69 -3.67 19.35 13.18
CA GLN A 69 -4.62 18.21 13.30
C GLN A 69 -5.36 17.80 12.02
N ASP A 70 -5.07 18.43 10.88
CA ASP A 70 -5.50 17.89 9.59
C ASP A 70 -4.70 16.60 9.29
N GLU A 71 -5.42 15.51 9.04
CA GLU A 71 -4.86 14.25 8.57
C GLU A 71 -4.54 14.39 7.09
N ASP A 72 -3.25 14.32 6.75
CA ASP A 72 -2.80 14.32 5.37
C ASP A 72 -2.30 12.92 4.98
N PHE A 73 -2.57 12.55 3.73
CA PHE A 73 -2.06 11.32 3.15
C PHE A 73 -1.51 11.57 1.74
N ARG A 74 -0.61 10.68 1.33
CA ARG A 74 -0.07 10.59 -0.02
C ARG A 74 -0.19 9.14 -0.49
N ILE A 75 -0.63 8.99 -1.74
CA ILE A 75 -0.59 7.72 -2.46
C ILE A 75 0.20 7.93 -3.75
N GLU A 76 1.22 7.11 -3.95
CA GLU A 76 1.95 7.02 -5.22
C GLU A 76 1.81 5.60 -5.77
N ILE A 77 1.73 5.49 -7.10
CA ILE A 77 1.52 4.22 -7.78
C ILE A 77 2.51 4.06 -8.91
N ASP A 78 3.23 2.95 -8.88
CA ASP A 78 4.17 2.56 -9.94
C ASP A 78 3.80 1.19 -10.51
N LEU A 79 3.75 1.08 -11.84
CA LEU A 79 3.58 -0.21 -12.51
C LEU A 79 4.90 -0.97 -12.58
N LEU A 80 4.96 -2.14 -11.97
CA LEU A 80 6.17 -2.96 -11.96
C LEU A 80 6.31 -3.76 -13.26
N PRO A 81 7.54 -3.89 -13.78
CA PRO A 81 7.81 -4.81 -14.89
C PRO A 81 7.51 -6.26 -14.51
N PRO A 82 7.06 -7.08 -15.47
CA PRO A 82 6.88 -8.52 -15.25
C PRO A 82 8.18 -9.18 -14.78
N GLY A 83 8.10 -10.01 -13.73
CA GLY A 83 9.22 -10.85 -13.29
C GLY A 83 10.34 -10.14 -12.53
N GLN A 84 10.26 -8.83 -12.26
CA GLN A 84 11.24 -8.16 -11.38
C GLN A 84 10.85 -8.28 -9.89
N PRO A 85 11.78 -8.70 -9.01
CA PRO A 85 11.66 -8.49 -7.57
C PRO A 85 11.80 -7.00 -7.25
N HIS A 86 11.04 -6.52 -6.28
CA HIS A 86 10.85 -5.10 -6.01
C HIS A 86 12.12 -4.41 -5.45
N PRO A 87 12.72 -3.44 -6.15
CA PRO A 87 13.60 -2.48 -5.48
C PRO A 87 12.73 -1.50 -4.70
N LEU A 88 13.08 -1.22 -3.45
CA LEU A 88 12.45 -0.18 -2.62
C LEU A 88 12.33 1.15 -3.38
N PRO A 89 11.36 2.03 -3.08
CA PRO A 89 11.59 3.44 -3.33
C PRO A 89 12.85 3.82 -2.55
N ARG A 90 13.90 4.22 -3.26
CA ARG A 90 15.07 4.81 -2.60
C ARG A 90 14.56 6.08 -1.92
N PRO A 91 14.70 6.23 -0.59
CA PRO A 91 14.56 7.55 0.00
C PRO A 91 15.62 8.43 -0.66
N HIS A 92 15.24 9.63 -1.09
CA HIS A 92 16.23 10.67 -1.35
C HIS A 92 16.91 11.00 -0.01
N ASP A 93 18.05 10.33 0.20
CA ASP A 93 19.14 10.60 1.13
C ASP A 93 18.85 10.69 2.66
N ALA A 94 19.33 9.65 3.36
CA ALA A 94 20.10 9.69 4.62
C ALA A 94 19.51 9.25 5.99
N LEU A 95 18.27 8.81 6.18
CA LEU A 95 17.78 8.19 7.45
C LEU A 95 16.63 7.17 7.24
N PRO A 96 16.29 6.30 8.23
CA PRO A 96 15.49 5.09 7.98
C PRO A 96 14.00 5.40 8.04
N TRP A 97 13.37 5.72 6.91
CA TRP A 97 11.91 5.79 6.83
C TRP A 97 11.34 5.70 5.40
N PRO A 98 10.34 4.85 5.12
CA PRO A 98 9.86 3.77 5.97
C PRO A 98 10.54 2.42 5.66
N PRO A 99 11.14 1.70 6.64
CA PRO A 99 11.84 0.44 6.43
C PRO A 99 11.12 -0.68 7.20
N GLY A 100 9.82 -0.87 6.97
CA GLY A 100 9.18 -2.12 7.36
C GLY A 100 9.83 -3.27 6.57
N GLU A 101 10.02 -4.44 7.20
CA GLU A 101 10.43 -5.62 6.44
C GLU A 101 9.28 -6.05 5.51
N TRP A 102 9.62 -6.39 4.27
CA TRP A 102 8.67 -7.00 3.35
C TRP A 102 8.19 -8.33 3.92
N SER A 103 6.89 -8.46 4.06
CA SER A 103 6.20 -9.69 4.40
C SER A 103 5.52 -10.28 3.16
N SER A 104 5.68 -11.60 3.02
CA SER A 104 4.92 -12.43 2.07
C SER A 104 3.70 -13.10 2.71
N GLU A 105 3.49 -12.93 4.02
CA GLU A 105 2.29 -13.44 4.71
C GLU A 105 1.13 -12.46 4.50
N THR A 106 0.41 -12.58 3.38
CA THR A 106 -0.61 -11.60 2.94
C THR A 106 -2.06 -12.04 3.20
N ALA A 107 -2.28 -13.22 3.79
CA ALA A 107 -3.62 -13.81 3.91
C ALA A 107 -4.64 -12.92 4.64
N HIS A 108 -4.20 -12.04 5.54
CA HIS A 108 -5.08 -11.07 6.21
C HIS A 108 -5.46 -9.88 5.34
N LEU A 109 -4.61 -9.48 4.38
CA LEU A 109 -4.87 -8.39 3.43
C LEU A 109 -5.78 -8.86 2.29
N ASP A 110 -5.60 -10.09 1.82
CA ASP A 110 -6.42 -10.66 0.74
C ASP A 110 -7.89 -10.77 1.13
N ARG A 111 -8.18 -11.07 2.42
CA ARG A 111 -9.55 -11.12 2.94
C ARG A 111 -10.28 -9.78 2.84
N VAL A 112 -9.55 -8.67 2.94
CA VAL A 112 -10.12 -7.31 2.86
C VAL A 112 -10.55 -6.99 1.44
N ILE A 113 -9.70 -7.33 0.47
CA ILE A 113 -9.99 -7.18 -0.96
C ILE A 113 -11.24 -8.00 -1.32
N ALA A 114 -11.33 -9.23 -0.81
CA ALA A 114 -12.48 -10.10 -1.05
C ALA A 114 -13.79 -9.59 -0.41
N ALA A 115 -13.71 -8.82 0.68
CA ALA A 115 -14.88 -8.32 1.39
C ALA A 115 -15.46 -7.02 0.81
N GLY A 116 -14.67 -6.29 0.01
CA GLY A 116 -14.99 -4.92 -0.43
C GLY A 116 -14.96 -3.92 0.74
N PRO A 117 -14.75 -2.62 0.49
CA PRO A 117 -14.94 -1.62 1.53
C PRO A 117 -16.41 -1.64 2.00
N SER A 118 -16.61 -1.78 3.32
CA SER A 118 -17.93 -1.79 3.97
C SER A 118 -18.54 -0.40 4.04
#